data_AF-A0A8H6F821-F1
#
_entry.id   AF-A0A8H6F821-F1
#
_cell.length_a   1.000
_cell.length_b   1.000
_cell.length_c   1.000
_cell.angle_alpha   90.00
_cell.angle_beta   90.00
_cell.angle_gamma   90.00
#
_symmetry.space_group_name_H-M   'P 1'
#
loop_
_entity.id
_entity.type
_entity.pdbx_description
1 polymer ?
#
loop_
_entity_poly.entity_id
_entity_poly.type
_entity_poly.pdbx_seq_one_letter_code
_entity_poly.pdbx_strand_id
1 'polypeptide(L)'
;MELTDSYRKPGQKDESDDSARVPAKLSSAGFTLIPQPSDDLKDPLNWSSLKKATTLFIWCFGSFVTTASGLGNALGYFVQAKVYNKRDPIVLSYSVVAATAGIAIGPLFAVPLARRYGRTFIFFWSLVGLLVTGIWSATMTGSNQYGAFVAARLFGGLFGGTAPTLGADTIVDIFFLHQRGKAFTVLNLSFLAGVVVGPTLSGFIVGSTSWTVQFWWSNGLEGIIIILTLALLEDTYYDRTPEGGEYRGRWPENFFANRVATFFCGPRMIPSISMAETFQIFCNSFLIGICPVTILCGALTLVDFGFAAFFNIILTVFLQDSVVMGGYAFTPVQNAECKSHLIDSPIVNIH
;
A
#
# COMPACT_ATOMS: atom_id res chain seq x y z
N MET A 1 1.55 18.78 27.20
CA MET A 1 2.78 18.94 27.98
C MET A 1 3.62 17.71 27.70
N GLU A 2 4.80 17.93 27.12
CA GLU A 2 5.91 16.98 26.90
C GLU A 2 5.68 15.75 26.02
N LEU A 3 6.21 15.78 24.79
CA LEU A 3 6.72 14.58 24.09
C LEU A 3 7.77 14.89 23.01
N THR A 4 8.36 16.10 22.99
CA THR A 4 9.40 16.50 22.03
C THR A 4 10.80 16.62 22.62
N ASP A 5 11.03 16.25 23.88
CA ASP A 5 12.27 16.60 24.60
C ASP A 5 13.34 15.49 24.65
N SER A 6 13.20 14.41 23.87
CA SER A 6 14.10 13.23 23.99
C SER A 6 15.34 13.22 23.09
N TYR A 7 15.68 14.33 22.43
CA TYR A 7 16.93 14.45 21.67
C TYR A 7 17.77 15.70 22.08
N ARG A 8 17.96 15.91 23.39
CA ARG A 8 18.94 16.88 23.90
C ARG A 8 20.21 16.15 24.36
N LYS A 9 21.31 16.31 23.62
CA LYS A 9 22.64 15.93 24.13
C LYS A 9 23.00 16.88 25.29
N PRO A 10 23.37 16.38 26.47
CA PRO A 10 23.68 17.24 27.62
C PRO A 10 25.04 17.89 27.42
N GLY A 11 25.10 19.23 27.34
CA GLY A 11 26.37 19.96 27.40
C GLY A 11 26.50 21.28 26.62
N GLN A 12 25.50 21.73 25.87
CA GLN A 12 25.61 23.00 25.13
C GLN A 12 24.92 24.12 25.92
N LYS A 13 25.73 25.06 26.43
CA LYS A 13 25.31 26.24 27.20
C LYS A 13 24.30 27.08 26.41
N ASP A 14 23.26 27.53 27.10
CA ASP A 14 22.28 28.51 26.66
C ASP A 14 22.95 29.89 26.56
N GLU A 15 23.52 30.23 25.42
CA GLU A 15 23.94 31.61 25.12
C GLU A 15 23.98 31.80 23.60
N SER A 16 23.15 32.73 23.12
CA SER A 16 22.92 33.15 21.72
C SER A 16 22.14 32.18 20.81
N ASP A 17 20.83 32.40 20.65
CA ASP A 17 20.23 32.75 19.35
C ASP A 17 18.71 33.06 19.50
N ASP A 18 18.37 34.16 20.17
CA ASP A 18 16.99 34.68 20.25
C ASP A 18 16.73 35.77 19.18
N SER A 19 17.54 35.78 18.11
CA SER A 19 17.56 36.82 17.09
C SER A 19 17.50 36.28 15.66
N ALA A 20 16.62 35.31 15.36
CA ALA A 20 16.17 35.02 13.98
C ALA A 20 15.00 34.01 13.90
N ARG A 21 14.05 33.99 14.84
CA ARG A 21 12.83 33.18 14.64
C ARG A 21 11.95 33.86 13.59
N VAL A 22 12.09 33.43 12.34
CA VAL A 22 11.17 33.78 11.24
C VAL A 22 9.73 33.61 11.76
N PRO A 23 8.86 34.62 11.64
CA PRO A 23 7.50 34.52 12.16
C PRO A 23 6.80 33.32 11.52
N ALA A 24 6.27 32.43 12.36
CA ALA A 24 5.61 31.23 11.90
C ALA A 24 4.45 31.61 10.97
N LYS A 25 4.45 31.09 9.74
CA LYS A 25 3.40 31.32 8.75
C LYS A 25 2.08 30.73 9.28
N LEU A 26 1.07 31.59 9.33
CA LEU A 26 -0.28 31.27 9.79
C LEU A 26 -1.18 31.00 8.58
N SER A 27 -2.11 30.07 8.75
CA SER A 27 -3.23 29.87 7.82
C SER A 27 -4.11 31.12 7.79
N SER A 28 -4.90 31.30 6.72
CA SER A 28 -5.93 32.35 6.62
C SER A 28 -6.94 32.33 7.79
N ALA A 29 -7.02 31.24 8.55
CA ALA A 29 -7.85 31.07 9.74
C ALA A 29 -7.09 31.26 11.09
N GLY A 30 -5.83 31.70 11.07
CA GLY A 30 -5.07 32.05 12.29
C GLY A 30 -4.35 30.88 13.00
N PHE A 31 -4.27 29.69 12.39
CA PHE A 31 -3.55 28.54 12.95
C PHE A 31 -2.15 28.39 12.36
N THR A 32 -1.17 27.99 13.17
CA THR A 32 0.21 27.73 12.74
C THR A 32 0.28 26.56 11.75
N LEU A 33 0.85 26.80 10.57
CA LEU A 33 1.08 25.74 9.58
C LEU A 33 2.25 24.86 10.02
N ILE A 34 2.00 23.56 10.15
CA ILE A 34 3.02 22.57 10.51
C ILE A 34 2.99 21.48 9.44
N PRO A 35 4.10 21.22 8.73
CA PRO A 35 5.38 21.96 8.71
C PRO A 35 5.23 23.38 8.14
N GLN A 36 6.22 24.23 8.40
CA GLN A 36 6.28 25.59 7.86
C GLN A 36 6.56 25.53 6.34
N PRO A 37 5.74 26.16 5.48
CA PRO A 37 5.96 26.14 4.04
C PRO A 37 7.21 26.95 3.67
N SER A 38 8.07 26.37 2.85
CA SER A 38 9.21 27.09 2.25
C SER A 38 8.71 28.15 1.26
N ASP A 39 9.55 29.12 0.90
CA ASP A 39 9.23 30.11 -0.15
C ASP A 39 9.49 29.58 -1.57
N ASP A 40 10.06 28.37 -1.71
CA ASP A 40 10.23 27.73 -3.02
C ASP A 40 8.87 27.21 -3.55
N LEU A 41 8.58 27.56 -4.82
CA LEU A 41 7.43 27.05 -5.59
C LEU A 41 7.51 25.53 -5.84
N LYS A 42 8.69 24.94 -5.69
CA LYS A 42 8.91 23.49 -5.81
C LYS A 42 8.55 22.71 -4.55
N ASP A 43 8.32 23.38 -3.41
CA ASP A 43 7.89 22.71 -2.19
C ASP A 43 6.52 22.03 -2.43
N PRO A 44 6.39 20.70 -2.21
CA PRO A 44 5.12 20.00 -2.32
C PRO A 44 4.00 20.56 -1.44
N LEU A 45 4.36 21.29 -0.37
CA LEU A 45 3.42 22.00 0.49
C LEU A 45 2.72 23.17 -0.21
N ASN A 46 3.34 23.77 -1.23
CA ASN A 46 2.83 24.93 -1.98
C ASN A 46 2.10 24.56 -3.27
N TRP A 47 1.98 23.26 -3.60
CA TRP A 47 1.29 22.82 -4.81
C TRP A 47 -0.18 23.25 -4.85
N SER A 48 -0.69 23.47 -6.07
CA SER A 48 -2.10 23.77 -6.30
C SER A 48 -3.00 22.66 -5.76
N SER A 49 -4.19 23.02 -5.27
CA SER A 49 -5.14 22.06 -4.68
C SER A 49 -5.51 20.93 -5.65
N LEU A 50 -5.58 21.23 -6.95
CA LEU A 50 -5.84 20.24 -7.99
C LEU A 50 -4.69 19.21 -8.06
N LYS A 51 -3.43 19.66 -8.06
CA LYS A 51 -2.27 18.77 -8.12
C LYS A 51 -2.16 17.87 -6.88
N LYS A 52 -2.46 18.42 -5.70
CA LYS A 52 -2.54 17.64 -4.44
C LYS A 52 -3.65 16.59 -4.50
N ALA A 53 -4.82 16.97 -5.00
CA ALA A 53 -5.96 16.05 -5.16
C ALA A 53 -5.67 14.94 -6.18
N THR A 54 -5.06 15.26 -7.32
CA THR A 54 -4.66 14.26 -8.33
C THR A 54 -3.61 13.30 -7.78
N THR A 55 -2.61 13.81 -7.05
CA THR A 55 -1.58 12.98 -6.40
C THR A 55 -2.23 12.03 -5.39
N LEU A 56 -3.11 12.54 -4.53
CA LEU A 56 -3.85 11.74 -3.57
C LEU A 56 -4.71 10.66 -4.27
N PHE A 57 -5.41 11.01 -5.35
CA PHE A 57 -6.23 10.08 -6.11
C PHE A 57 -5.41 8.91 -6.67
N ILE A 58 -4.21 9.17 -7.21
CA ILE A 58 -3.33 8.12 -7.75
C ILE A 58 -2.90 7.15 -6.63
N TRP A 59 -2.51 7.67 -5.47
CA TRP A 59 -2.13 6.83 -4.32
C TRP A 59 -3.32 6.03 -3.77
N CYS A 60 -4.51 6.63 -3.72
CA CYS A 60 -5.74 5.95 -3.34
C CYS A 60 -6.11 4.82 -4.32
N PHE A 61 -6.12 5.13 -5.62
CA PHE A 61 -6.43 4.16 -6.67
C PHE A 61 -5.39 3.04 -6.72
N GLY A 62 -4.10 3.37 -6.58
CA GLY A 62 -3.03 2.37 -6.48
C GLY A 62 -3.18 1.46 -5.26
N SER A 63 -3.54 2.02 -4.10
CA SER A 63 -3.78 1.24 -2.88
C SER A 63 -4.99 0.31 -3.03
N PHE A 64 -6.05 0.77 -3.69
CA PHE A 64 -7.21 -0.05 -4.03
C PHE A 64 -6.82 -1.23 -4.94
N VAL A 65 -6.15 -0.96 -6.07
CA VAL A 65 -5.79 -1.97 -7.06
C VAL A 65 -4.82 -3.02 -6.50
N THR A 66 -3.76 -2.57 -5.83
CA THR A 66 -2.74 -3.47 -5.25
C THR A 66 -3.33 -4.40 -4.20
N THR A 67 -4.23 -3.89 -3.37
CA THR A 67 -4.90 -4.69 -2.32
C THR A 67 -5.92 -5.65 -2.91
N ALA A 68 -6.69 -5.20 -3.91
CA ALA A 68 -7.67 -6.03 -4.60
C ALA A 68 -7.00 -7.21 -5.33
N SER A 69 -5.86 -6.97 -5.97
CA SER A 69 -5.07 -8.00 -6.65
C SER A 69 -4.44 -8.99 -5.66
N GLY A 70 -3.87 -8.49 -4.56
CA GLY A 70 -3.22 -9.32 -3.55
C GLY A 70 -4.18 -10.28 -2.84
N LEU A 71 -5.40 -9.83 -2.55
CA LEU A 71 -6.41 -10.61 -1.80
C LEU A 71 -7.45 -11.31 -2.70
N GLY A 72 -7.51 -10.99 -4.00
CA GLY A 72 -8.53 -11.52 -4.91
C GLY A 72 -8.62 -13.06 -4.95
N ASN A 73 -7.50 -13.77 -4.78
CA ASN A 73 -7.49 -15.24 -4.82
C ASN A 73 -8.20 -15.94 -3.64
N ALA A 74 -8.69 -15.20 -2.65
CA ALA A 74 -9.32 -15.77 -1.45
C ALA A 74 -10.56 -16.64 -1.75
N LEU A 75 -11.27 -16.44 -2.87
CA LEU A 75 -12.42 -17.29 -3.26
C LEU A 75 -12.08 -18.31 -4.36
N GLY A 76 -10.90 -18.18 -4.99
CA GLY A 76 -10.49 -18.98 -6.14
C GLY A 76 -9.84 -20.32 -5.80
N TYR A 77 -9.33 -20.50 -4.58
CA TYR A 77 -8.48 -21.65 -4.25
C TYR A 77 -9.22 -23.01 -4.23
N PHE A 78 -10.54 -23.01 -3.96
CA PHE A 78 -11.35 -24.24 -4.06
C PHE A 78 -11.50 -24.74 -5.50
N VAL A 79 -11.61 -23.83 -6.47
CA VAL A 79 -11.66 -24.20 -7.89
C VAL A 79 -10.27 -24.65 -8.38
N GLN A 80 -9.22 -24.04 -7.85
CA GLN A 80 -7.83 -24.43 -8.11
C GLN A 80 -7.48 -25.83 -7.56
N ALA A 81 -8.17 -26.32 -6.53
CA ALA A 81 -8.03 -27.68 -5.99
C ALA A 81 -8.11 -28.76 -7.09
N LYS A 82 -9.06 -28.58 -8.01
CA LYS A 82 -9.30 -29.49 -9.15
C LYS A 82 -8.18 -29.44 -10.18
N VAL A 83 -7.55 -28.29 -10.37
CA VAL A 83 -6.50 -28.08 -11.37
C VAL A 83 -5.15 -28.62 -10.89
N TYR A 84 -4.83 -28.41 -9.62
CA TYR A 84 -3.57 -28.87 -9.03
C TYR A 84 -3.62 -30.30 -8.47
N ASN A 85 -4.76 -31.00 -8.60
CA ASN A 85 -4.99 -32.34 -8.03
C ASN A 85 -4.62 -32.43 -6.53
N LYS A 86 -4.87 -31.36 -5.77
CA LYS A 86 -4.66 -31.30 -4.32
C LYS A 86 -6.00 -31.37 -3.62
N ARG A 87 -6.14 -32.33 -2.70
CA ARG A 87 -7.36 -32.55 -1.91
C ARG A 87 -7.31 -31.91 -0.51
N ASP A 88 -6.12 -31.52 -0.08
CA ASP A 88 -5.92 -30.91 1.24
C ASP A 88 -6.21 -29.40 1.20
N PRO A 89 -7.26 -28.91 1.89
CA PRO A 89 -7.59 -27.49 1.95
C PRO A 89 -6.48 -26.65 2.57
N ILE A 90 -5.71 -27.23 3.51
CA ILE A 90 -4.60 -26.53 4.18
C ILE A 90 -3.53 -26.18 3.15
N VAL A 91 -3.17 -27.14 2.29
CA VAL A 91 -2.15 -26.94 1.27
C VAL A 91 -2.57 -25.86 0.28
N LEU A 92 -3.85 -25.80 -0.11
CA LEU A 92 -4.39 -24.81 -1.05
C LEU A 92 -4.43 -23.39 -0.45
N SER A 93 -4.68 -23.30 0.86
CA SER A 93 -4.68 -22.02 1.59
C SER A 93 -3.30 -21.32 1.58
N TYR A 94 -2.20 -22.07 1.35
CA TYR A 94 -0.86 -21.50 1.28
C TYR A 94 -0.71 -20.40 0.22
N SER A 95 -1.47 -20.46 -0.88
CA SER A 95 -1.46 -19.39 -1.89
C SER A 95 -1.97 -18.05 -1.35
N VAL A 96 -3.00 -18.07 -0.51
CA VAL A 96 -3.59 -16.88 0.12
C VAL A 96 -2.71 -16.41 1.27
N VAL A 97 -2.23 -17.34 2.11
CA VAL A 97 -1.31 -17.02 3.21
C VAL A 97 0.00 -16.42 2.69
N ALA A 98 0.56 -16.95 1.60
CA ALA A 98 1.76 -16.42 0.98
C ALA A 98 1.56 -14.98 0.46
N ALA A 99 0.41 -14.68 -0.15
CA ALA A 99 0.09 -13.31 -0.58
C ALA A 99 0.01 -12.36 0.61
N THR A 100 -0.70 -12.73 1.68
CA THR A 100 -0.81 -11.92 2.90
C THR A 100 0.53 -11.72 3.60
N ALA A 101 1.36 -12.77 3.66
CA ALA A 101 2.73 -12.67 4.19
C ALA A 101 3.59 -11.71 3.37
N GLY A 102 3.46 -11.75 2.04
CA GLY A 102 4.09 -10.79 1.13
C GLY A 102 3.68 -9.35 1.44
N ILE A 103 2.38 -9.09 1.61
CA ILE A 103 1.85 -7.75 1.93
C ILE A 103 2.41 -7.23 3.26
N ALA A 104 2.58 -8.10 4.26
CA ALA A 104 3.15 -7.71 5.55
C ALA A 104 4.65 -7.39 5.45
N ILE A 105 5.40 -8.15 4.65
CA ILE A 105 6.86 -8.02 4.53
C ILE A 105 7.27 -6.91 3.56
N GLY A 106 6.50 -6.68 2.49
CA GLY A 106 6.83 -5.75 1.42
C GLY A 106 7.17 -4.32 1.88
N PRO A 107 6.32 -3.67 2.71
CA PRO A 107 6.58 -2.34 3.25
C PRO A 107 7.92 -2.20 3.98
N LEU A 108 8.36 -3.24 4.70
CA LEU A 108 9.61 -3.22 5.47
C LEU A 108 10.83 -2.98 4.57
N PHE A 109 10.80 -3.50 3.35
CA PHE A 109 11.85 -3.26 2.35
C PHE A 109 11.58 -2.01 1.52
N ALA A 110 10.31 -1.73 1.19
CA ALA A 110 9.94 -0.63 0.33
C ALA A 110 10.25 0.74 0.94
N VAL A 111 10.04 0.93 2.25
CA VAL A 111 10.29 2.20 2.94
C VAL A 111 11.77 2.63 2.88
N PRO A 112 12.76 1.82 3.30
CA PRO A 112 14.17 2.21 3.19
C PRO A 112 14.62 2.35 1.73
N LEU A 113 14.13 1.50 0.82
CA LEU A 113 14.42 1.62 -0.60
C LEU A 113 13.86 2.93 -1.19
N ALA A 114 12.68 3.35 -0.78
CA ALA A 114 12.03 4.56 -1.24
C ALA A 114 12.75 5.83 -0.75
N ARG A 115 13.36 5.80 0.44
CA ARG A 115 14.22 6.89 0.91
C ARG A 115 15.51 7.02 0.09
N ARG A 116 16.06 5.91 -0.40
CA ARG A 116 17.31 5.89 -1.17
C ARG A 116 17.10 6.22 -2.66
N TYR A 117 16.09 5.62 -3.28
CA TYR A 117 15.87 5.67 -4.73
C TYR A 117 14.72 6.58 -5.16
N GLY A 118 13.93 7.08 -4.22
CA GLY A 118 12.73 7.86 -4.47
C GLY A 118 11.46 7.04 -4.31
N ARG A 119 10.43 7.68 -3.76
CA ARG A 119 9.14 7.05 -3.49
C ARG A 119 8.40 6.71 -4.77
N THR A 120 8.37 7.67 -5.69
CA THR A 120 7.71 7.53 -7.00
C THR A 120 8.40 6.45 -7.85
N PHE A 121 9.73 6.35 -7.78
CA PHE A 121 10.50 5.29 -8.43
C PHE A 121 10.13 3.91 -7.90
N ILE A 122 10.18 3.71 -6.57
CA ILE A 122 9.87 2.41 -5.96
C ILE A 122 8.42 2.02 -6.16
N PHE A 123 7.48 2.97 -6.09
CA PHE A 123 6.07 2.73 -6.37
C PHE A 123 5.81 2.28 -7.81
N PHE A 124 6.46 2.89 -8.80
CA PHE A 124 6.32 2.46 -10.18
C PHE A 124 6.85 1.04 -10.41
N TRP A 125 8.05 0.74 -9.90
CA TRP A 125 8.64 -0.59 -10.05
C TRP A 125 7.90 -1.67 -9.26
N SER A 126 7.30 -1.33 -8.12
CA SER A 126 6.43 -2.26 -7.41
C SER A 126 5.14 -2.54 -8.20
N LEU A 127 4.52 -1.55 -8.82
CA LEU A 127 3.37 -1.78 -9.71
C LEU A 127 3.73 -2.68 -10.91
N VAL A 128 4.89 -2.45 -11.53
CA VAL A 128 5.37 -3.31 -12.62
C VAL A 128 5.66 -4.72 -12.12
N GLY A 129 6.30 -4.87 -10.95
CA GLY A 129 6.53 -6.15 -10.30
C GLY A 129 5.22 -6.90 -10.02
N LEU A 130 4.21 -6.19 -9.50
CA LEU A 130 2.88 -6.73 -9.27
C LEU A 130 2.26 -7.25 -10.57
N LEU A 131 2.27 -6.44 -11.64
CA LEU A 131 1.75 -6.84 -12.96
C LEU A 131 2.42 -8.10 -13.49
N VAL A 132 3.75 -8.18 -13.42
CA VAL A 132 4.51 -9.35 -13.86
C VAL A 132 4.13 -10.58 -13.03
N THR A 133 4.02 -10.46 -11.71
CA THR A 133 3.60 -11.57 -10.85
C THR A 133 2.13 -11.96 -11.04
N GLY A 134 1.26 -11.02 -11.37
CA GLY A 134 -0.14 -11.24 -11.72
C GLY A 134 -0.26 -12.08 -12.99
N ILE A 135 0.46 -11.70 -14.05
CA ILE A 135 0.57 -12.48 -15.30
C ILE A 135 1.19 -13.85 -15.02
N TRP A 136 2.28 -13.90 -14.25
CA TRP A 136 2.94 -15.15 -13.90
C TRP A 136 1.95 -16.13 -13.29
N SER A 137 1.18 -15.72 -12.30
CA SER A 137 0.18 -16.60 -11.71
C SER A 137 -1.01 -16.93 -12.60
N ALA A 138 -1.40 -16.06 -13.53
CA ALA A 138 -2.44 -16.37 -14.51
C ALA A 138 -1.99 -17.48 -15.49
N THR A 139 -0.69 -17.56 -15.77
CA THR A 139 -0.10 -18.56 -16.67
C THR A 139 0.20 -19.91 -16.02
N MET A 140 0.26 -19.98 -14.69
CA MET A 140 0.52 -21.23 -13.95
C MET A 140 -0.73 -22.12 -13.91
N THR A 141 -1.09 -22.76 -15.02
CA THR A 141 -2.27 -23.63 -15.12
C THR A 141 -1.95 -25.12 -15.04
N GLY A 142 -0.66 -25.49 -14.99
CA GLY A 142 -0.22 -26.88 -14.92
C GLY A 142 -0.38 -27.51 -13.54
N SER A 143 -0.73 -28.80 -13.49
CA SER A 143 -0.92 -29.55 -12.24
C SER A 143 0.33 -29.60 -11.32
N ASN A 144 1.53 -29.55 -11.90
CA ASN A 144 2.80 -29.54 -11.17
C ASN A 144 3.33 -28.13 -10.83
N GLN A 145 2.60 -27.07 -11.14
CA GLN A 145 3.06 -25.68 -11.00
C GLN A 145 2.58 -24.98 -9.72
N TYR A 146 2.00 -25.73 -8.77
CA TYR A 146 1.47 -25.16 -7.53
C TYR A 146 2.52 -24.37 -6.73
N GLY A 147 3.75 -24.89 -6.61
CA GLY A 147 4.83 -24.19 -5.91
C GLY A 147 5.20 -22.86 -6.56
N ALA A 148 5.26 -22.83 -7.90
CA ALA A 148 5.51 -21.60 -8.66
C ALA A 148 4.36 -20.60 -8.52
N PHE A 149 3.11 -21.08 -8.47
CA PHE A 149 1.94 -20.25 -8.21
C PHE A 149 1.99 -19.60 -6.82
N VAL A 150 2.32 -20.36 -5.77
CA VAL A 150 2.48 -19.83 -4.40
C VAL A 150 3.62 -18.81 -4.34
N ALA A 151 4.76 -19.07 -5.00
CA ALA A 151 5.87 -18.12 -5.07
C ALA A 151 5.46 -16.81 -5.78
N ALA A 152 4.76 -16.92 -6.91
CA ALA A 152 4.24 -15.76 -7.63
C ALA A 152 3.27 -14.94 -6.77
N ARG A 153 2.48 -15.59 -5.91
CA ARG A 153 1.62 -14.92 -4.92
C ARG A 153 2.40 -14.21 -3.81
N LEU A 154 3.46 -14.84 -3.29
CA LEU A 154 4.33 -14.21 -2.31
C LEU A 154 4.96 -12.92 -2.86
N PHE A 155 5.53 -12.98 -4.07
CA PHE A 155 6.13 -11.80 -4.71
C PHE A 155 5.09 -10.75 -5.08
N GLY A 156 3.91 -11.15 -5.55
CA GLY A 156 2.81 -10.22 -5.79
C GLY A 156 2.38 -9.49 -4.52
N GLY A 157 2.26 -10.19 -3.40
CA GLY A 157 2.00 -9.56 -2.11
C GLY A 157 3.10 -8.58 -1.69
N LEU A 158 4.37 -8.95 -1.87
CA LEU A 158 5.53 -8.11 -1.56
C LEU A 158 5.51 -6.77 -2.31
N PHE A 159 5.15 -6.80 -3.60
CA PHE A 159 5.02 -5.59 -4.39
C PHE A 159 3.72 -4.82 -4.09
N GLY A 160 2.62 -5.53 -3.86
CA GLY A 160 1.31 -4.95 -3.56
C GLY A 160 1.27 -4.15 -2.25
N GLY A 161 2.01 -4.59 -1.22
CA GLY A 161 2.02 -3.91 0.09
C GLY A 161 2.61 -2.49 0.08
N THR A 162 3.38 -2.13 -0.94
CA THR A 162 4.13 -0.87 -0.97
C THR A 162 3.27 0.39 -1.14
N ALA A 163 2.14 0.28 -1.83
CA ALA A 163 1.27 1.41 -2.20
C ALA A 163 0.66 2.15 -1.00
N PRO A 164 -0.02 1.48 -0.06
CA PRO A 164 -0.61 2.16 1.10
C PRO A 164 0.46 2.79 2.01
N THR A 165 1.62 2.14 2.16
CA THR A 165 2.70 2.65 3.02
C THR A 165 3.36 3.89 2.44
N LEU A 166 3.75 3.85 1.16
CA LEU A 166 4.38 5.01 0.51
C LEU A 166 3.37 6.13 0.25
N GLY A 167 2.08 5.81 0.09
CA GLY A 167 1.00 6.78 0.01
C GLY A 167 0.82 7.55 1.32
N ALA A 168 0.89 6.86 2.46
CA ALA A 168 0.86 7.47 3.78
C ALA A 168 2.03 8.46 3.99
N ASP A 169 3.25 8.07 3.62
CA ASP A 169 4.42 8.96 3.66
C ASP A 169 4.23 10.18 2.75
N THR A 170 3.65 9.99 1.57
CA THR A 170 3.41 11.08 0.61
C THR A 170 2.39 12.09 1.12
N ILE A 171 1.33 11.64 1.81
CA ILE A 171 0.34 12.53 2.45
C ILE A 171 1.00 13.45 3.48
N VAL A 172 1.96 12.94 4.24
CA VAL A 172 2.72 13.74 5.22
C VAL A 172 3.47 14.87 4.52
N ASP A 173 3.98 14.66 3.32
CA ASP A 173 4.81 15.68 2.65
C ASP A 173 4.03 16.76 1.91
N ILE A 174 2.80 16.47 1.47
CA ILE A 174 1.98 17.41 0.66
C ILE A 174 0.89 18.13 1.45
N PHE A 175 0.42 17.57 2.58
CA PHE A 175 -0.65 18.14 3.40
C PHE A 175 -0.15 18.67 4.74
N PHE A 176 -0.75 19.78 5.18
CA PHE A 176 -0.56 20.33 6.51
C PHE A 176 -1.23 19.46 7.59
N LEU A 177 -0.71 19.51 8.82
CA LEU A 177 -1.18 18.70 9.94
C LEU A 177 -2.71 18.67 10.12
N HIS A 178 -3.37 19.82 10.00
CA HIS A 178 -4.83 19.94 10.16
C HIS A 178 -5.66 19.28 9.03
N GLN A 179 -5.06 19.02 7.86
CA GLN A 179 -5.71 18.36 6.72
C GLN A 179 -5.32 16.89 6.58
N ARG A 180 -4.17 16.49 7.15
CA ARG A 180 -3.64 15.12 7.05
C ARG A 180 -4.64 14.07 7.50
N GLY A 181 -5.39 14.32 8.58
CA GLY A 181 -6.38 13.36 9.08
C GLY A 181 -7.40 12.96 8.02
N LYS A 182 -7.96 13.93 7.29
CA LYS A 182 -8.93 13.65 6.21
C LYS A 182 -8.28 12.88 5.06
N ALA A 183 -7.06 13.24 4.66
CA ALA A 183 -6.34 12.56 3.59
C ALA A 183 -6.01 11.10 3.95
N PHE A 184 -5.59 10.84 5.19
CA PHE A 184 -5.36 9.48 5.68
C PHE A 184 -6.63 8.64 5.67
N THR A 185 -7.76 9.20 6.10
CA THR A 185 -9.04 8.49 6.05
C THR A 185 -9.44 8.10 4.63
N VAL A 186 -9.25 8.99 3.64
CA VAL A 186 -9.56 8.69 2.23
C VAL A 186 -8.65 7.59 1.66
N LEU A 187 -7.35 7.63 2.01
CA LEU A 187 -6.41 6.58 1.64
C LEU A 187 -6.81 5.23 2.24
N ASN A 188 -7.12 5.21 3.54
CA ASN A 188 -7.53 4.00 4.25
C ASN A 188 -8.86 3.44 3.72
N LEU A 189 -9.82 4.31 3.38
CA LEU A 189 -11.09 3.90 2.79
C LEU A 189 -10.86 3.20 1.43
N SER A 190 -9.95 3.73 0.61
CA SER A 190 -9.62 3.15 -0.69
C SER A 190 -8.95 1.78 -0.55
N PHE A 191 -8.06 1.66 0.45
CA PHE A 191 -7.43 0.39 0.81
C PHE A 191 -8.47 -0.65 1.27
N LEU A 192 -9.36 -0.29 2.21
CA LEU A 192 -10.44 -1.15 2.70
C LEU A 192 -11.42 -1.54 1.59
N ALA A 193 -11.75 -0.61 0.69
CA ALA A 193 -12.55 -0.93 -0.49
C ALA A 193 -11.87 -2.01 -1.35
N GLY A 194 -10.54 -1.97 -1.50
CA GLY A 194 -9.78 -3.01 -2.19
C GLY A 194 -9.88 -4.39 -1.52
N VAL A 195 -9.80 -4.42 -0.18
CA VAL A 195 -9.95 -5.65 0.63
C VAL A 195 -11.32 -6.32 0.42
N VAL A 196 -12.39 -5.53 0.27
CA VAL A 196 -13.76 -6.06 0.11
C VAL A 196 -14.06 -6.37 -1.36
N VAL A 197 -13.79 -5.43 -2.27
CA VAL A 197 -14.14 -5.54 -3.69
C VAL A 197 -13.30 -6.59 -4.39
N GLY A 198 -12.02 -6.73 -4.05
CA GLY A 198 -11.11 -7.69 -4.68
C GLY A 198 -11.62 -9.14 -4.61
N PRO A 199 -11.77 -9.72 -3.42
CA PRO A 199 -12.31 -11.07 -3.26
C PRO A 199 -13.73 -11.20 -3.82
N THR A 200 -14.59 -10.19 -3.63
CA THR A 200 -15.99 -10.23 -4.08
C THR A 200 -16.10 -10.36 -5.60
N LEU A 201 -15.42 -9.49 -6.35
CA LEU A 201 -15.38 -9.58 -7.82
C LEU A 201 -14.73 -10.89 -8.28
N SER A 202 -13.66 -11.31 -7.61
CA SER A 202 -12.98 -12.57 -7.93
C SER A 202 -13.91 -13.78 -7.75
N GLY A 203 -14.77 -13.78 -6.71
CA GLY A 203 -15.75 -14.83 -6.48
C GLY A 203 -16.79 -14.95 -7.58
N PHE A 204 -17.35 -13.82 -8.03
CA PHE A 204 -18.28 -13.79 -9.16
C PHE A 204 -17.65 -14.27 -10.48
N ILE A 205 -16.40 -13.88 -10.73
CA ILE A 205 -15.65 -14.30 -11.93
C ILE A 205 -15.36 -15.80 -11.88
N VAL A 206 -14.87 -16.31 -10.75
CA VAL A 206 -14.55 -17.75 -10.59
C VAL A 206 -15.82 -18.62 -10.65
N GLY A 207 -16.96 -18.09 -10.23
CA GLY A 207 -18.23 -18.80 -10.29
C GLY A 207 -18.83 -18.91 -11.70
N SER A 208 -18.51 -17.97 -12.60
CA SER A 208 -19.07 -17.90 -13.95
C SER A 208 -18.09 -18.33 -15.05
N THR A 209 -16.79 -18.16 -14.81
CA THR A 209 -15.72 -18.29 -15.81
C THR A 209 -14.50 -19.03 -15.23
N SER A 210 -13.50 -19.32 -16.06
CA SER A 210 -12.21 -19.87 -15.62
C SER A 210 -11.53 -19.00 -14.56
N TRP A 211 -10.94 -19.62 -13.55
CA TRP A 211 -10.25 -18.95 -12.44
C TRP A 211 -9.08 -18.06 -12.87
N THR A 212 -8.50 -18.27 -14.05
CA THR A 212 -7.42 -17.43 -14.59
C THR A 212 -7.88 -16.03 -14.95
N VAL A 213 -9.16 -15.86 -15.34
CA VAL A 213 -9.77 -14.57 -15.67
C VAL A 213 -9.80 -13.63 -14.46
N GLN A 214 -9.82 -14.21 -13.26
CA GLN A 214 -9.71 -13.47 -12.00
C GLN A 214 -8.38 -12.72 -11.85
N PHE A 215 -7.33 -13.09 -12.59
CA PHE A 215 -6.06 -12.36 -12.57
C PHE A 215 -5.95 -11.35 -13.72
N TRP A 216 -6.66 -11.59 -14.82
CA TRP A 216 -6.65 -10.69 -15.96
C TRP A 216 -7.39 -9.37 -15.68
N TRP A 217 -8.48 -9.39 -14.90
CA TRP A 217 -9.16 -8.13 -14.53
C TRP A 217 -8.31 -7.24 -13.62
N SER A 218 -7.61 -7.83 -12.64
CA SER A 218 -6.73 -7.09 -11.74
C SER A 218 -5.51 -6.55 -12.50
N ASN A 219 -4.91 -7.36 -13.38
CA ASN A 219 -3.82 -6.92 -14.26
C ASN A 219 -4.24 -5.76 -15.17
N GLY A 220 -5.50 -5.73 -15.62
CA GLY A 220 -6.03 -4.62 -16.42
C GLY A 220 -6.06 -3.31 -15.63
N LEU A 221 -6.53 -3.35 -14.38
CA LEU A 221 -6.51 -2.20 -13.48
C LEU A 221 -5.08 -1.76 -13.11
N GLU A 222 -4.18 -2.72 -12.91
CA GLU A 222 -2.75 -2.48 -12.68
C GLU A 222 -2.11 -1.74 -13.86
N GLY A 223 -2.42 -2.14 -15.10
CA GLY A 223 -1.97 -1.44 -16.30
C GLY A 223 -2.44 0.03 -16.33
N ILE A 224 -3.70 0.28 -15.96
CA ILE A 224 -4.27 1.64 -15.92
C ILE A 224 -3.54 2.51 -14.88
N ILE A 225 -3.33 2.00 -13.65
CA ILE A 225 -2.61 2.77 -12.62
C ILE A 225 -1.14 3.01 -13.01
N ILE A 226 -0.48 2.07 -13.69
CA ILE A 226 0.88 2.27 -14.21
C ILE A 226 0.89 3.45 -15.20
N ILE A 227 -0.07 3.51 -16.12
CA ILE A 227 -0.18 4.61 -17.08
C ILE A 227 -0.48 5.93 -16.39
N LEU A 228 -1.43 5.95 -15.44
CA LEU A 228 -1.76 7.15 -14.66
C LEU A 228 -0.57 7.64 -13.84
N THR A 229 0.18 6.73 -13.26
CA THR A 229 1.40 7.02 -12.50
C THR A 229 2.44 7.69 -13.40
N LEU A 230 2.71 7.13 -14.58
CA LEU A 230 3.64 7.71 -15.56
C LEU A 230 3.22 9.10 -16.06
N ALA A 231 1.91 9.31 -16.26
CA ALA A 231 1.41 10.56 -16.82
C ALA A 231 1.33 11.70 -15.77
N LEU A 232 0.86 11.38 -14.55
CA LEU A 232 0.38 12.39 -13.61
C LEU A 232 1.16 12.43 -12.29
N LEU A 233 1.83 11.35 -11.87
CA LEU A 233 2.50 11.32 -10.58
C LEU A 233 3.85 12.05 -10.62
N GLU A 234 3.98 13.09 -9.79
CA GLU A 234 5.22 13.82 -9.57
C GLU A 234 5.92 13.35 -8.29
N ASP A 235 7.24 13.51 -8.25
CA ASP A 235 8.00 13.20 -7.05
C ASP A 235 7.72 14.24 -5.96
N THR A 236 7.54 13.77 -4.72
CA THR A 236 7.29 14.60 -3.55
C THR A 236 8.51 14.75 -2.66
N TYR A 237 9.67 14.23 -3.08
CA TYR A 237 10.91 14.40 -2.34
C TYR A 237 11.34 15.88 -2.34
N TYR A 238 11.34 16.49 -1.17
CA TYR A 238 11.84 17.85 -0.94
C TYR A 238 12.51 17.91 0.44
N ASP A 239 13.81 18.18 0.46
CA ASP A 239 14.56 18.34 1.70
C ASP A 239 14.30 19.73 2.29
N ARG A 240 13.72 19.78 3.49
CA ARG A 240 13.40 21.02 4.21
C ARG A 240 14.46 21.40 5.25
N THR A 241 15.58 20.67 5.31
CA THR A 241 16.67 21.01 6.23
C THR A 241 17.34 22.34 5.85
N PRO A 242 17.77 23.16 6.83
CA PRO A 242 18.39 24.47 6.57
C PRO A 242 19.67 24.38 5.73
N GLU A 243 20.33 23.23 5.74
CA GLU A 243 21.55 22.97 4.98
C GLU A 243 21.30 22.75 3.48
N GLY A 244 20.02 22.70 3.05
CA GLY A 244 19.65 22.64 1.65
C GLY A 244 20.26 21.44 0.94
N GLY A 245 19.70 20.25 1.15
CA GLY A 245 20.19 19.03 0.52
C GLY A 245 20.48 19.24 -0.97
N GLU A 246 21.76 19.08 -1.36
CA GLU A 246 22.18 19.25 -2.75
C GLU A 246 21.46 18.21 -3.63
N TYR A 247 20.55 18.68 -4.49
CA TYR A 247 20.06 17.85 -5.59
C TYR A 247 21.25 17.44 -6.44
N ARG A 248 21.44 16.14 -6.65
CA ARG A 248 22.56 15.61 -7.44
C ARG A 248 22.54 16.01 -8.91
N GLY A 249 21.41 16.53 -9.39
CA GLY A 249 21.26 17.03 -10.75
C GLY A 249 20.16 18.10 -10.85
N ARG A 250 20.23 18.93 -11.90
CA ARG A 250 19.17 19.89 -12.21
C ARG A 250 18.00 19.14 -12.87
N TRP A 251 16.79 19.30 -12.34
CA TRP A 251 15.59 18.72 -12.96
C TRP A 251 15.43 19.22 -14.40
N PRO A 252 15.25 18.32 -15.38
CA PRO A 252 15.03 18.73 -16.76
C PRO A 252 13.67 19.43 -16.88
N GLU A 253 13.63 20.56 -17.59
CA GLU A 253 12.43 21.40 -17.74
C GLU A 253 11.39 20.76 -18.68
N ASN A 254 11.82 19.86 -19.58
CA ASN A 254 10.94 19.16 -20.51
C ASN A 254 10.08 18.13 -19.77
N PHE A 255 8.76 18.16 -20.00
CA PHE A 255 7.80 17.25 -19.37
C PHE A 255 8.20 15.77 -19.50
N PHE A 256 8.51 15.31 -20.72
CA PHE A 256 8.87 13.91 -20.96
C PHE A 256 10.22 13.53 -20.33
N ALA A 257 11.21 14.42 -20.39
CA ALA A 257 12.51 14.18 -19.77
C ALA A 257 12.41 14.14 -18.24
N ASN A 258 11.52 14.94 -17.65
CA ASN A 258 11.24 14.91 -16.22
C ASN A 258 10.63 13.56 -15.82
N ARG A 259 9.62 13.08 -16.56
CA ARG A 259 9.02 11.74 -16.31
C ARG A 259 10.06 10.63 -16.42
N VAL A 260 10.86 10.61 -17.48
CA VAL A 260 11.90 9.59 -17.64
C VAL A 260 12.95 9.68 -16.52
N ALA A 261 13.32 10.89 -16.11
CA ALA A 261 14.25 11.10 -15.01
C ALA A 261 13.66 10.59 -13.67
N THR A 262 12.39 10.87 -13.37
CA THR A 262 11.71 10.43 -12.15
C THR A 262 11.59 8.90 -12.09
N PHE A 263 11.16 8.24 -13.17
CA PHE A 263 10.81 6.81 -13.14
C PHE A 263 11.96 5.86 -13.49
N PHE A 264 12.94 6.31 -14.28
CA PHE A 264 14.08 5.47 -14.70
C PHE A 264 15.42 5.94 -14.14
N CYS A 265 15.55 7.21 -13.74
CA CYS A 265 16.78 7.77 -13.17
C CYS A 265 16.62 8.30 -11.73
N GLY A 266 15.59 7.88 -10.99
CA GLY A 266 15.35 8.27 -9.58
C GLY A 266 16.61 8.27 -8.69
N PRO A 267 17.48 7.23 -8.74
CA PRO A 267 18.73 7.19 -7.96
C PRO A 267 19.73 8.32 -8.24
N ARG A 268 19.61 9.03 -9.38
CA ARG A 268 20.52 10.11 -9.78
C ARG A 268 20.05 11.49 -9.32
N MET A 269 18.77 11.65 -8.97
CA MET A 269 18.19 12.97 -8.66
C MET A 269 18.11 13.26 -7.16
N ILE A 270 18.07 12.21 -6.35
CA ILE A 270 17.93 12.26 -4.88
C ILE A 270 19.33 12.09 -4.26
N PRO A 271 19.69 12.83 -3.19
CA PRO A 271 20.95 12.62 -2.49
C PRO A 271 21.02 11.18 -1.97
N SER A 272 22.00 10.38 -2.44
CA SER A 272 22.06 8.98 -2.01
C SER A 272 22.58 8.89 -0.58
N ILE A 273 21.70 8.41 0.28
CA ILE A 273 22.02 7.83 1.57
C ILE A 273 22.96 6.63 1.37
N SER A 274 23.96 6.47 2.23
CA SER A 274 24.91 5.35 2.17
C SER A 274 24.19 3.99 2.33
N MET A 275 24.74 2.89 1.79
CA MET A 275 24.17 1.55 2.00
C MET A 275 24.12 1.18 3.49
N ALA A 276 25.13 1.58 4.26
CA ALA A 276 25.16 1.36 5.70
C ALA A 276 24.03 2.11 6.42
N GLU A 277 23.76 3.34 6.01
CA GLU A 277 22.71 4.18 6.59
C GLU A 277 21.30 3.73 6.15
N THR A 278 21.16 3.24 4.92
CA THR A 278 19.92 2.59 4.45
C THR A 278 19.64 1.32 5.27
N PHE A 279 20.68 0.53 5.56
CA PHE A 279 20.57 -0.65 6.40
C PHE A 279 20.26 -0.27 7.86
N GLN A 280 20.83 0.81 8.38
CA GLN A 280 20.46 1.34 9.70
C GLN A 280 19.00 1.78 9.75
N ILE A 281 18.47 2.43 8.70
CA ILE A 281 17.03 2.78 8.63
C ILE A 281 16.17 1.51 8.67
N PHE A 282 16.56 0.47 7.93
CA PHE A 282 15.90 -0.83 7.98
C PHE A 282 15.93 -1.45 9.39
N CYS A 283 17.09 -1.47 10.06
CA CYS A 283 17.22 -1.92 11.45
C CYS A 283 16.38 -1.06 12.41
N ASN A 284 16.34 0.25 12.19
CA ASN A 284 15.53 1.18 12.98
C ASN A 284 14.03 0.89 12.80
N SER A 285 13.57 0.44 11.63
CA SER A 285 12.18 0.00 11.46
C SER A 285 11.82 -1.17 12.39
N PHE A 286 12.73 -2.13 12.59
CA PHE A 286 12.53 -3.19 13.60
C PHE A 286 12.58 -2.66 15.03
N LEU A 287 13.52 -1.75 15.31
CA LEU A 287 13.67 -1.16 16.64
C LEU A 287 12.45 -0.31 17.04
N ILE A 288 11.91 0.45 16.08
CA ILE A 288 10.65 1.18 16.20
C ILE A 288 9.53 0.17 16.45
N GLY A 289 9.47 -0.96 15.75
CA GLY A 289 8.47 -2.00 15.96
C GLY A 289 8.43 -2.56 17.39
N ILE A 290 9.59 -2.66 18.06
CA ILE A 290 9.73 -3.17 19.45
C ILE A 290 9.34 -2.11 20.51
N CYS A 291 9.10 -0.87 20.11
CA CYS A 291 8.69 0.18 21.05
C CYS A 291 7.33 -0.18 21.71
N PRO A 292 7.15 0.00 23.03
CA PRO A 292 5.91 -0.38 23.72
C PRO A 292 4.65 0.25 23.11
N VAL A 293 4.76 1.50 22.64
CA VAL A 293 3.65 2.23 22.01
C VAL A 293 3.26 1.61 20.67
N THR A 294 4.24 1.28 19.83
CA THR A 294 3.98 0.65 18.52
C THR A 294 3.55 -0.80 18.68
N ILE A 295 4.01 -1.52 19.70
CA ILE A 295 3.48 -2.84 20.04
C ILE A 295 2.01 -2.74 20.42
N LEU A 296 1.61 -1.74 21.22
CA LEU A 296 0.21 -1.57 21.62
C LEU A 296 -0.68 -1.17 20.43
N CYS A 297 -0.26 -0.19 19.62
CA CYS A 297 -0.95 0.17 18.39
C CYS A 297 -0.96 -0.99 17.36
N GLY A 298 0.14 -1.72 17.28
CA GLY A 298 0.31 -2.91 16.44
C GLY A 298 -0.61 -4.05 16.87
N ALA A 299 -0.76 -4.29 18.17
CA ALA A 299 -1.68 -5.28 18.70
C ALA A 299 -3.14 -4.93 18.41
N LEU A 300 -3.52 -3.65 18.55
CA LEU A 300 -4.86 -3.18 18.19
C LEU A 300 -5.14 -3.35 16.69
N THR A 301 -4.19 -2.96 15.84
CA THR A 301 -4.32 -3.14 14.38
C THR A 301 -4.29 -4.61 13.97
N LEU A 302 -3.54 -5.46 14.68
CA LEU A 302 -3.54 -6.91 14.47
C LEU A 302 -4.88 -7.54 14.88
N VAL A 303 -5.53 -7.06 15.95
CA VAL A 303 -6.89 -7.50 16.30
C VAL A 303 -7.87 -7.08 15.21
N ASP A 304 -7.82 -5.84 14.76
CA ASP A 304 -8.75 -5.31 13.74
C ASP A 304 -8.60 -6.02 12.39
N PHE A 305 -7.38 -6.05 11.83
CA PHE A 305 -7.10 -6.74 10.57
C PHE A 305 -7.17 -8.25 10.68
N GLY A 306 -6.69 -8.81 11.79
CA GLY A 306 -6.68 -10.25 12.04
C GLY A 306 -8.11 -10.79 12.15
N PHE A 307 -8.99 -10.10 12.87
CA PHE A 307 -10.40 -10.42 12.93
C PHE A 307 -11.05 -10.31 11.54
N ALA A 308 -10.85 -9.20 10.82
CA ALA A 308 -11.43 -9.02 9.49
C ALA A 308 -10.96 -10.07 8.47
N ALA A 309 -9.68 -10.45 8.49
CA ALA A 309 -9.10 -11.47 7.62
C ALA A 309 -9.56 -12.88 8.02
N PHE A 310 -9.58 -13.17 9.32
CA PHE A 310 -10.08 -14.44 9.86
C PHE A 310 -11.53 -14.67 9.44
N PHE A 311 -12.41 -13.69 9.67
CA PHE A 311 -13.80 -13.77 9.22
C PHE A 311 -13.90 -13.91 7.70
N ASN A 312 -13.12 -13.16 6.93
CA ASN A 312 -13.17 -13.24 5.47
C ASN A 312 -12.74 -14.59 4.91
N ILE A 313 -11.77 -15.27 5.52
CA ILE A 313 -11.28 -16.57 5.06
C ILE A 313 -12.17 -17.69 5.59
N ILE A 314 -12.49 -17.67 6.88
CA ILE A 314 -13.23 -18.77 7.52
C ILE A 314 -14.69 -18.80 7.13
N LEU A 315 -15.33 -17.64 6.94
CA LEU A 315 -16.68 -17.59 6.37
C LEU A 315 -16.70 -18.31 5.02
N THR A 316 -15.65 -18.15 4.21
CA THR A 316 -15.58 -18.79 2.89
C THR A 316 -15.36 -20.29 3.00
N VAL A 317 -14.55 -20.74 3.96
CA VAL A 317 -14.36 -22.17 4.24
C VAL A 317 -15.65 -22.82 4.72
N PHE A 318 -16.29 -22.28 5.77
CA PHE A 318 -17.53 -22.85 6.31
C PHE A 318 -18.69 -22.85 5.31
N LEU A 319 -18.81 -21.79 4.51
CA LEU A 319 -19.87 -21.71 3.52
C LEU A 319 -19.62 -22.65 2.35
N GLN A 320 -18.38 -22.81 1.87
CA GLN A 320 -18.08 -23.61 0.67
C GLN A 320 -17.84 -25.09 0.94
N ASP A 321 -17.54 -25.49 2.17
CA ASP A 321 -17.36 -26.91 2.52
C ASP A 321 -18.63 -27.72 2.30
N SER A 322 -18.47 -28.98 1.87
CA SER A 322 -19.60 -29.87 1.60
C SER A 322 -20.39 -30.20 2.87
N VAL A 323 -21.69 -30.45 2.74
CA VAL A 323 -22.60 -30.81 3.85
C VAL A 323 -22.10 -32.03 4.64
N VAL A 324 -21.37 -32.93 3.99
CA VAL A 324 -20.78 -34.14 4.61
C VAL A 324 -19.64 -33.79 5.59
N MET A 325 -18.97 -32.65 5.40
CA MET A 325 -17.90 -32.14 6.27
C MET A 325 -18.41 -31.10 7.28
N GLY A 326 -19.73 -30.88 7.36
CA GLY A 326 -20.34 -29.90 8.27
C GLY A 326 -20.42 -28.46 7.72
N GLY A 327 -20.22 -28.27 6.41
CA GLY A 327 -20.37 -26.97 5.73
C GLY A 327 -21.73 -26.80 5.03
N TYR A 328 -21.95 -25.64 4.39
CA TYR A 328 -23.22 -25.30 3.72
C TYR A 328 -23.24 -25.55 2.21
N ALA A 329 -22.13 -25.99 1.61
CA ALA A 329 -21.96 -26.28 0.18
C ALA A 329 -22.34 -25.12 -0.76
N PHE A 330 -22.13 -23.88 -0.33
CA PHE A 330 -22.39 -22.70 -1.16
C PHE A 330 -21.46 -22.66 -2.36
N THR A 331 -22.02 -22.32 -3.51
CA THR A 331 -21.23 -22.03 -4.71
C THR A 331 -20.40 -20.76 -4.49
N PRO A 332 -19.26 -20.58 -5.20
CA PRO A 332 -18.49 -19.34 -5.17
C PRO A 332 -19.34 -18.08 -5.44
N VAL A 333 -20.38 -18.21 -6.26
CA VAL A 333 -21.35 -17.14 -6.55
C VAL A 333 -22.20 -16.81 -5.33
N GLN A 334 -22.83 -17.81 -4.68
CA GLN A 334 -23.64 -17.59 -3.47
C GLN A 334 -22.83 -17.00 -2.31
N ASN A 335 -21.55 -17.37 -2.21
CA ASN A 335 -20.64 -16.79 -1.23
C ASN A 335 -20.30 -15.32 -1.55
N ALA A 336 -20.11 -14.98 -2.83
CA ALA A 336 -19.93 -13.60 -3.28
C ALA A 336 -21.21 -12.77 -3.08
N GLU A 337 -22.39 -13.34 -3.36
CA GLU A 337 -23.70 -12.73 -3.12
C GLU A 337 -23.96 -12.46 -1.63
N CYS A 338 -23.58 -13.39 -0.75
CA CYS A 338 -23.70 -13.19 0.69
C CYS A 338 -22.85 -12.00 1.17
N LYS A 339 -21.63 -11.87 0.63
CA LYS A 339 -20.76 -10.71 0.91
C LYS A 339 -21.34 -9.40 0.38
N SER A 340 -22.06 -9.40 -0.75
CA SER A 340 -22.74 -8.19 -1.26
C SER A 340 -24.05 -7.87 -0.53
N HIS A 341 -24.85 -8.87 -0.15
CA HIS A 341 -26.13 -8.67 0.54
C HIS A 341 -25.98 -8.20 1.99
N LEU A 342 -24.83 -8.44 2.64
CA LEU A 342 -24.50 -7.85 3.95
C LEU A 342 -24.37 -6.32 3.91
N ILE A 343 -24.21 -5.72 2.71
CA ILE A 343 -24.17 -4.27 2.52
C ILE A 343 -25.60 -3.70 2.38
N ASP A 344 -26.58 -4.53 2.03
CA ASP A 344 -27.94 -4.10 1.64
C ASP A 344 -29.08 -4.58 2.56
N SER A 345 -28.83 -5.29 3.66
CA SER A 345 -29.95 -5.78 4.48
C SER A 345 -30.45 -4.74 5.51
N PRO A 346 -31.67 -4.18 5.38
CA PRO A 346 -32.55 -4.12 6.52
C PRO A 346 -32.88 -5.57 6.90
N ILE A 347 -32.98 -5.82 8.20
CA ILE A 347 -33.34 -7.09 8.83
C ILE A 347 -34.51 -7.73 8.06
N VAL A 348 -34.29 -8.87 7.39
CA VAL A 348 -35.38 -9.65 6.77
C VAL A 348 -35.44 -11.04 7.40
N ASN A 349 -36.62 -11.26 7.98
CA ASN A 349 -37.16 -12.45 8.61
C ASN A 349 -36.71 -13.78 8.01
N ILE A 350 -36.20 -14.63 8.89
CA ILE A 350 -36.11 -16.08 8.71
C ILE A 350 -37.50 -16.63 9.04
N HIS A 351 -38.14 -17.30 8.08
CA HIS A 351 -39.29 -18.18 8.29
C HIS A 351 -38.89 -19.63 8.04
#